data_AF-L7F2R9-F1
#
_entry.id   AF-L7F2R9-F1
#
_cell.length_a   1.000
_cell.length_b   1.000
_cell.length_c   1.000
_cell.angle_alpha   90.00
_cell.angle_beta   90.00
_cell.angle_gamma   90.00
#
_symmetry.space_group_name_H-M   'P 1'
#
loop_
_entity.id
_entity.type
_entity.pdbx_description
1 polymer ?
#
loop_
_entity_poly.entity_id
_entity_poly.type
_entity_poly.pdbx_seq_one_letter_code
_entity_poly.pdbx_strand_id
1 'polypeptide(L)'
;MSAYSTAYQALTSGRALRPDEAAQLLGSLRQEFGQELADAIEQTLDGQYRRTETDTDAEFRRKRRKFGAAIRTVNLVRQFATNPRGFTPPAQRDPRSTP
;
A
#
# COMPACT_ATOMS: atom_id res chain seq x y z
N MET A 1 -3.63 2.58 21.82
CA MET A 1 -3.91 1.14 21.62
C MET A 1 -4.08 0.92 20.12
N SER A 2 -3.45 -0.11 19.54
CA SER A 2 -3.59 -0.44 18.11
C SER A 2 -4.94 -1.11 17.82
N ALA A 3 -5.45 -0.96 16.60
CA ALA A 3 -6.64 -1.64 16.10
C ALA A 3 -6.53 -3.16 16.23
N TYR A 4 -5.34 -3.74 16.07
CA TYR A 4 -5.10 -5.18 16.28
C TYR A 4 -5.39 -5.61 17.72
N SER A 5 -4.93 -4.82 18.70
CA SER A 5 -5.16 -5.11 20.12
C SER A 5 -6.65 -5.03 20.46
N THR A 6 -7.34 -4.01 19.92
CA THR A 6 -8.79 -3.83 20.09
C THR A 6 -9.57 -4.98 19.43
N ALA A 7 -9.16 -5.43 18.25
CA ALA A 7 -9.76 -6.57 17.56
C ALA A 7 -9.55 -7.87 18.32
N TYR A 8 -8.33 -8.12 18.80
CA TYR A 8 -8.02 -9.28 19.62
C TYR A 8 -8.87 -9.30 20.90
N GLN A 9 -8.99 -8.16 21.58
CA GLN A 9 -9.81 -8.06 22.80
C GLN A 9 -11.30 -8.27 22.50
N ALA A 10 -11.81 -7.72 21.39
CA ALA A 10 -13.19 -7.94 20.97
C ALA A 10 -13.48 -9.42 20.67
N LEU A 11 -12.56 -10.11 19.99
CA LEU A 11 -12.69 -11.53 19.67
C LEU A 11 -12.60 -12.43 20.91
N THR A 12 -11.73 -12.09 21.87
CA THR A 12 -11.47 -12.92 23.06
C THR A 12 -12.40 -12.65 24.23
N SER A 13 -12.98 -11.44 24.34
CA SER A 13 -13.88 -11.09 25.44
C SER A 13 -15.27 -11.74 25.36
N GLY A 14 -15.59 -12.42 24.26
CA GLY A 14 -16.90 -13.05 24.05
C GLY A 14 -18.06 -12.06 23.87
N ARG A 15 -17.79 -10.75 23.88
CA ARG A 15 -18.78 -9.70 23.61
C ARG A 15 -18.97 -9.56 22.10
N ALA A 16 -20.21 -9.70 21.63
CA ALA A 16 -20.56 -9.34 20.27
C ALA A 16 -20.40 -7.82 20.06
N LEU A 17 -19.58 -7.43 19.08
CA LEU A 17 -19.49 -6.04 18.61
C LEU A 17 -20.79 -5.65 17.91
N ARG A 18 -21.26 -4.42 18.14
CA ARG A 18 -22.34 -3.87 17.32
C ARG A 18 -21.85 -3.66 15.89
N PRO A 19 -22.73 -3.70 14.88
CA PRO A 19 -22.34 -3.53 13.48
C PRO A 19 -21.50 -2.26 13.24
N ASP A 20 -21.85 -1.14 13.88
CA ASP A 20 -21.11 0.12 13.74
C ASP A 20 -19.71 0.05 14.38
N GLU A 21 -19.59 -0.58 15.55
CA GLU A 21 -18.32 -0.78 16.25
C GLU A 21 -17.40 -1.69 15.41
N ALA A 22 -17.95 -2.75 14.81
CA ALA A 22 -17.23 -3.64 13.92
C ALA A 22 -16.79 -2.93 12.63
N ALA A 23 -17.66 -2.11 12.02
CA ALA A 23 -17.32 -1.35 10.82
C ALA A 23 -16.19 -0.34 11.07
N GLN A 24 -16.23 0.36 12.20
CA GLN A 24 -15.15 1.27 12.62
C GLN A 24 -13.83 0.51 12.84
N LEU A 25 -13.88 -0.61 13.56
CA LEU A 25 -12.70 -1.43 13.84
C LEU A 25 -12.07 -1.99 12.56
N LEU A 26 -12.87 -2.47 11.61
CA LEU A 26 -12.40 -2.93 10.30
C LEU A 26 -11.78 -1.76 9.50
N GLY A 27 -12.37 -0.57 9.59
CA GLY A 27 -11.80 0.65 9.00
C GLY A 27 -10.42 0.97 9.55
N SER A 28 -10.26 0.92 10.87
CA SER A 28 -8.97 1.14 11.56
C SER A 28 -7.94 0.05 11.24
N LEU A 29 -8.33 -1.22 11.25
CA LEU A 29 -7.45 -2.35 10.89
C LEU A 29 -6.92 -2.20 9.47
N ARG A 30 -7.79 -1.80 8.53
CA ARG A 30 -7.39 -1.58 7.14
C ARG A 30 -6.40 -0.42 7.00
N GLN A 31 -6.57 0.65 7.77
CA GLN A 31 -5.65 1.78 7.78
C GLN A 31 -4.28 1.37 8.34
N GLU A 32 -4.24 0.74 9.52
CA GLU A 32 -3.01 0.28 10.16
C GLU A 32 -2.27 -0.73 9.26
N PHE A 33 -2.97 -1.78 8.80
CA PHE A 33 -2.37 -2.79 7.93
C PHE A 33 -1.88 -2.21 6.60
N GLY A 34 -2.69 -1.37 5.95
CA GLY A 34 -2.34 -0.79 4.67
C GLY A 34 -1.12 0.14 4.77
N GLN A 35 -0.99 0.85 5.89
CA GLN A 35 0.18 1.67 6.18
C GLN A 35 1.42 0.80 6.43
N GLU A 36 1.32 -0.22 7.28
CA GLU A 36 2.42 -1.16 7.56
C GLU A 36 2.92 -1.87 6.29
N LEU A 37 1.99 -2.32 5.45
CA LEU A 37 2.32 -2.96 4.18
C LEU A 37 3.02 -1.99 3.22
N ALA A 38 2.55 -0.74 3.12
CA ALA A 38 3.18 0.26 2.28
C ALA A 38 4.61 0.57 2.74
N ASP A 39 4.82 0.70 4.05
CA ASP A 39 6.12 0.98 4.64
C ASP A 39 7.08 -0.21 4.48
N ALA A 40 6.61 -1.45 4.65
CA ALA A 40 7.40 -2.65 4.41
C ALA A 40 7.82 -2.81 2.94
N ILE A 41 6.94 -2.47 1.99
CA ILE A 41 7.27 -2.46 0.56
C ILE A 41 8.32 -1.37 0.28
N GLU A 42 8.15 -0.15 0.79
CA GLU A 42 9.15 0.91 0.64
C GLU A 42 10.52 0.51 1.18
N GLN A 43 10.56 -0.09 2.37
CA GLN A 43 11.81 -0.57 2.98
C GLN A 43 12.47 -1.66 2.12
N THR A 44 11.68 -2.57 1.53
CA THR A 44 12.20 -3.60 0.62
C THR A 44 12.79 -2.99 -0.66
N LEU A 45 12.20 -1.90 -1.15
CA LEU A 45 12.64 -1.21 -2.37
C LEU A 45 13.82 -0.27 -2.13
N ASP A 46 14.11 0.12 -0.88
CA ASP A 46 15.26 0.97 -0.57
C ASP A 46 16.56 0.29 -1.01
N GLY A 47 17.47 1.09 -1.54
CA GLY A 47 18.74 0.61 -2.09
C GLY A 47 18.65 -0.10 -3.44
N GLN A 48 17.55 -0.81 -3.77
CA GLN A 48 17.46 -1.68 -4.95
C GLN A 48 17.62 -0.94 -6.29
N TYR A 49 17.21 0.32 -6.35
CA TYR A 49 17.24 1.13 -7.57
C TYR A 49 18.26 2.26 -7.53
N ARG A 50 19.19 2.23 -6.57
CA ARG A 50 20.30 3.19 -6.53
C ARG A 50 21.21 2.95 -7.73
N ARG A 51 21.81 4.04 -8.22
CA ARG A 51 22.85 3.98 -9.24
C ARG A 51 24.07 3.32 -8.61
N THR A 52 24.60 2.30 -9.26
CA THR A 52 25.88 1.69 -8.91
C THR A 52 26.98 2.23 -9.82
N GLU A 53 28.24 2.14 -9.40
CA GLU A 53 29.39 2.61 -10.17
C GLU A 53 29.53 1.89 -11.52
N THR A 54 29.02 0.67 -11.60
CA THR A 54 29.01 -0.16 -12.80
C THR A 54 27.84 0.13 -13.74
N ASP A 55 26.85 0.94 -13.34
CA ASP A 55 25.67 1.20 -14.15
C ASP A 55 25.98 2.16 -15.31
N THR A 56 25.67 1.71 -16.52
CA THR A 56 25.51 2.61 -17.66
C THR A 56 24.28 3.50 -17.50
N ASP A 57 24.24 4.64 -18.19
CA ASP A 57 23.08 5.54 -18.17
C ASP A 57 21.78 4.87 -18.68
N ALA A 58 21.91 3.86 -19.55
CA ALA A 58 20.76 3.09 -20.04
C ALA A 58 20.19 2.18 -18.94
N GLU A 59 21.05 1.52 -18.17
CA GLU A 59 20.65 0.66 -17.04
C GLU A 59 20.05 1.49 -15.91
N PHE A 60 20.64 2.63 -15.58
CA PHE A 60 20.09 3.52 -14.57
C PHE A 60 18.69 4.04 -14.95
N ARG A 61 18.48 4.39 -16.23
CA ARG A 61 17.13 4.75 -16.74
C ARG A 61 16.13 3.60 -16.62
N ARG A 62 16.55 2.34 -16.82
CA ARG A 62 15.69 1.16 -16.59
C ARG A 62 15.38 0.98 -15.11
N LYS A 63 16.36 1.10 -14.22
CA LYS A 63 16.16 1.06 -12.75
C LYS A 63 15.16 2.12 -12.30
N ARG A 64 15.31 3.37 -12.75
CA ARG A 64 14.40 4.48 -12.42
C ARG A 64 12.96 4.23 -12.89
N ARG A 65 12.77 3.62 -14.07
CA ARG A 65 11.42 3.23 -14.55
C ARG A 65 10.79 2.15 -13.67
N LYS A 66 11.57 1.14 -13.25
CA LYS A 66 11.11 0.09 -12.32
C LYS A 66 10.75 0.68 -10.95
N PHE A 67 11.59 1.56 -10.41
CA PHE A 67 11.30 2.29 -9.18
C PHE A 67 9.98 3.06 -9.27
N GLY A 68 9.77 3.82 -10.34
CA GLY A 68 8.51 4.54 -10.55
C GLY A 68 7.28 3.63 -10.64
N ALA A 69 7.41 2.41 -11.16
CA ALA A 69 6.34 1.41 -11.14
C ALA A 69 6.09 0.88 -9.72
N ALA A 70 7.15 0.60 -8.97
CA ALA A 70 7.06 0.09 -7.61
C ALA A 70 6.44 1.10 -6.64
N ILE A 71 6.85 2.37 -6.71
CA ILE A 71 6.26 3.47 -5.90
C ILE A 71 4.79 3.71 -6.26
N ARG A 72 4.38 3.52 -7.52
CA ARG A 72 2.95 3.55 -7.87
C ARG A 72 2.17 2.47 -7.13
N THR A 73 2.70 1.26 -7.04
CA THR A 73 2.08 0.18 -6.25
C THR A 73 1.98 0.53 -4.78
N VAL A 74 3.05 1.07 -4.17
CA VAL A 74 3.02 1.53 -2.77
C VAL A 74 1.92 2.58 -2.55
N ASN A 75 1.85 3.58 -3.43
CA ASN A 75 0.84 4.63 -3.33
C ASN A 75 -0.58 4.07 -3.49
N LEU A 76 -0.78 3.05 -4.32
CA LEU A 76 -2.07 2.35 -4.41
C LEU A 76 -2.43 1.63 -3.11
N VAL A 77 -1.46 1.01 -2.43
CA VAL A 77 -1.67 0.39 -1.11
C VAL A 77 -2.05 1.47 -0.08
N ARG A 78 -1.36 2.61 -0.05
CA ARG A 78 -1.71 3.74 0.84
C ARG A 78 -3.11 4.31 0.55
N GLN A 79 -3.50 4.38 -0.73
CA GLN A 79 -4.86 4.78 -1.12
C GLN A 79 -5.91 3.76 -0.69
N PHE A 80 -5.63 2.47 -0.81
CA PHE A 80 -6.50 1.42 -0.31
C PHE A 80 -6.66 1.48 1.21
N ALA A 81 -5.60 1.81 1.95
CA ALA A 81 -5.65 1.99 3.40
C ALA A 81 -6.65 3.09 3.79
N THR A 82 -6.73 4.17 3.01
CA THR A 82 -7.50 5.37 3.34
C THR A 82 -8.92 5.42 2.74
N ASN A 83 -9.21 4.74 1.62
CA ASN A 83 -10.50 4.90 0.91
C ASN A 83 -11.55 3.82 1.23
N PRO A 84 -12.51 4.02 2.15
CA PRO A 84 -13.46 2.98 2.58
C PRO A 84 -14.44 2.51 1.49
N ARG A 85 -14.54 3.22 0.35
CA ARG A 85 -15.48 2.90 -0.73
C ARG A 85 -14.86 2.13 -1.91
N GLY A 86 -13.61 1.68 -1.77
CA GLY A 86 -13.01 0.76 -2.72
C GLY A 86 -12.02 1.40 -3.68
N PHE A 87 -11.15 0.52 -4.14
CA PHE A 87 -10.03 0.76 -5.04
C PHE A 87 -10.52 1.23 -6.42
N THR A 88 -10.10 2.41 -6.85
CA THR A 88 -10.17 2.79 -8.28
C THR A 88 -8.86 2.31 -8.92
N PRO A 89 -8.87 1.30 -9.80
CA PRO A 89 -7.66 0.88 -10.49
C PRO A 89 -7.08 2.07 -11.25
N PRO A 90 -5.74 2.20 -11.32
CA PRO A 90 -5.14 3.25 -12.14
C PRO A 90 -5.60 3.07 -13.58
N ALA A 91 -6.00 4.17 -14.23
CA ALA A 91 -6.39 4.14 -15.63
C ALA A 91 -5.25 3.53 -16.47
N GLN A 92 -5.54 2.43 -17.16
CA GLN A 92 -4.62 1.80 -18.08
C GLN A 92 -4.39 2.78 -19.24
N ARG A 93 -3.23 3.44 -19.26
CA ARG A 93 -2.83 4.26 -20.41
C ARG A 93 -2.53 3.29 -21.56
N ASP A 94 -3.42 3.22 -22.54
CA ASP A 94 -3.14 2.53 -23.78
C ASP A 94 -2.05 3.32 -24.54
N PRO A 95 -0.86 2.75 -24.76
CA PRO A 95 0.19 3.42 -25.52
C PRO A 95 -0.17 3.66 -26.99
N ARG A 96 -1.30 3.11 -27.47
CA ARG A 96 -1.82 3.32 -28.83
C ARG A 96 -2.84 4.45 -28.94
N SER A 97 -3.20 5.10 -27.83
CA SER A 97 -4.19 6.17 -27.81
C SER A 97 -3.53 7.54 -27.66
N THR A 98 -3.01 8.07 -28.77
CA THR A 98 -2.90 9.51 -29.03
C THR A 98 -3.25 9.76 -30.51
N PRO A 99 -3.97 10.86 -30.83
CA PRO A 99 -4.12 11.32 -32.21
C PRO A 99 -2.78 11.76 -32.82
#